data_AF-A0A139XBD3-F1
#
_entry.id   AF-A0A139XBD3-F1
#
_cell.length_a   1.000
_cell.length_b   1.000
_cell.length_c   1.000
_cell.angle_alpha   90.00
_cell.angle_beta   90.00
_cell.angle_gamma   90.00
#
_symmetry.space_group_name_H-M   'P 1'
#
loop_
_entity.id
_entity.type
_entity.pdbx_description
1 polymer ?
#
loop_
_entity_poly.entity_id
_entity_poly.type
_entity_poly.pdbx_seq_one_letter_code
_entity_poly.pdbx_strand_id
1 'polypeptide(L)'
;MGTLTEALERIMNWQYKHQPEYAASFLPGLKTDEIESVEEELGFKLPKEIYDLYQWRNGTEEDTKALCFPSIQFLPLSRAIEYSQGCNEYIESGKEFVTQESEWYEISPLFVFIENNCNFCGVPLIDYQREKLPVVILLEASMPKIFYTSLTDMMLTLAECYETGAYYLNRDGYICEDECKAASVLRKYNADIGERALLTCQSLLLQPLDSSNSKLIGQVAEATMAITRFKDPRSVKLLLEASQYLSRAKGLCRDGVYSWVLKALGKICDFRALPPLTNALQDCSLLIRKEAQDALSDLRKSISK
;
A
#
# COMPACT_ATOMS: atom_id res chain seq x y z
N MET A 1 7.06 -22.92 15.11
CA MET A 1 6.60 -21.53 14.93
C MET A 1 6.56 -21.27 13.43
N GLY A 2 5.49 -20.67 12.90
CA GLY A 2 5.42 -20.35 11.47
C GLY A 2 6.18 -19.07 11.15
N THR A 3 6.53 -18.87 9.87
CA THR A 3 7.23 -17.66 9.39
C THR A 3 6.50 -16.36 9.76
N LEU A 4 5.17 -16.36 9.71
CA LEU A 4 4.34 -15.23 10.13
C LEU A 4 4.57 -14.89 11.62
N THR A 5 4.46 -15.88 12.51
CA THR A 5 4.66 -15.69 13.96
C THR A 5 6.08 -15.21 14.27
N GLU A 6 7.09 -15.73 13.58
CA GLU A 6 8.47 -15.26 13.74
C GLU A 6 8.64 -13.79 13.35
N ALA A 7 7.98 -13.34 12.28
CA ALA A 7 7.97 -11.94 11.89
C ALA A 7 7.24 -11.06 12.93
N LEU A 8 6.11 -11.52 13.46
CA LEU A 8 5.36 -10.85 14.54
C LEU A 8 6.19 -10.73 15.82
N GLU A 9 6.96 -11.75 16.19
CA GLU A 9 7.86 -11.68 17.35
C GLU A 9 9.00 -10.68 17.14
N ARG A 10 9.58 -10.59 15.94
CA ARG A 10 10.61 -9.57 15.61
C ARG A 10 10.06 -8.16 15.78
N ILE A 11 8.86 -7.94 15.27
CA ILE A 11 8.06 -6.71 15.44
C ILE A 11 7.87 -6.40 16.93
N MET A 12 7.37 -7.37 17.69
CA MET A 12 7.08 -7.22 19.11
C MET A 12 8.32 -6.87 19.92
N ASN A 13 9.44 -7.53 19.64
CA ASN A 13 10.73 -7.27 20.27
C ASN A 13 11.24 -5.86 20.00
N TRP A 14 10.97 -5.31 18.82
CA TRP A 14 11.27 -3.90 18.54
C TRP A 14 10.36 -2.98 19.35
N GLN A 15 9.06 -3.27 19.42
CA GLN A 15 8.09 -2.46 20.18
C GLN A 15 8.40 -2.46 21.69
N TYR A 16 8.73 -3.60 22.31
CA TYR A 16 9.11 -3.64 23.73
C TYR A 16 10.29 -2.71 24.07
N LYS A 17 11.22 -2.53 23.13
CA LYS A 17 12.41 -1.68 23.31
C LYS A 17 12.13 -0.20 23.10
N HIS A 18 11.21 0.15 22.20
CA HIS A 18 11.05 1.53 21.72
C HIS A 18 9.70 2.16 22.09
N GLN A 19 8.67 1.35 22.31
CA GLN A 19 7.28 1.71 22.59
C GLN A 19 6.67 0.74 23.63
N PRO A 20 7.22 0.67 24.86
CA PRO A 20 6.84 -0.34 25.85
C PRO A 20 5.36 -0.25 26.28
N GLU A 21 4.77 0.94 26.30
CA GLU A 21 3.35 1.13 26.62
C GLU A 21 2.44 0.49 25.56
N TYR A 22 2.77 0.64 24.28
CA TYR A 22 2.05 -0.05 23.20
C TYR A 22 2.27 -1.56 23.26
N ALA A 23 3.53 -1.98 23.46
CA ALA A 23 3.84 -3.39 23.58
C ALA A 23 3.09 -4.08 24.74
N ALA A 24 2.78 -3.34 25.80
CA ALA A 24 2.00 -3.85 26.93
C ALA A 24 0.49 -3.98 26.64
N SER A 25 -0.04 -3.31 25.60
CA SER A 25 -1.48 -3.29 25.32
C SER A 25 -1.98 -4.47 24.47
N PHE A 26 -1.06 -5.30 23.97
CA PHE A 26 -1.43 -6.48 23.18
C PHE A 26 -2.20 -7.47 24.05
N LEU A 27 -3.41 -7.81 23.61
CA LEU A 27 -4.27 -8.76 24.30
C LEU A 27 -3.78 -10.20 24.09
N PRO A 28 -3.96 -11.10 25.08
CA PRO A 28 -3.58 -12.51 24.94
C PRO A 28 -4.16 -13.15 23.67
N GLY A 29 -3.42 -14.07 23.08
CA GLY A 29 -3.87 -14.82 21.91
C GLY A 29 -5.09 -15.70 22.23
N LEU A 30 -5.89 -15.94 21.21
CA LEU A 30 -7.11 -16.72 21.27
C LEU A 30 -6.85 -18.21 21.00
N LYS A 31 -7.74 -19.07 21.47
CA LYS A 31 -7.80 -20.47 21.08
C LYS A 31 -8.51 -20.62 19.74
N THR A 32 -8.30 -21.76 19.10
CA THR A 32 -8.92 -22.09 17.81
C THR A 32 -10.45 -22.04 17.87
N ASP A 33 -11.06 -22.58 18.92
CA ASP A 33 -12.51 -22.61 19.11
C ASP A 33 -13.13 -21.21 19.26
N GLU A 34 -12.40 -20.29 19.89
CA GLU A 34 -12.80 -18.87 19.98
C GLU A 34 -12.83 -18.21 18.60
N ILE A 35 -11.90 -18.55 17.71
CA ILE A 35 -11.85 -18.03 16.33
C ILE A 35 -12.88 -18.74 15.44
N GLU A 36 -13.08 -20.04 15.59
CA GLU A 36 -14.08 -20.80 14.82
C GLU A 36 -15.51 -20.32 15.11
N SER A 37 -15.82 -19.95 16.36
CA SER A 37 -17.15 -19.45 16.71
C SER A 37 -17.55 -18.18 15.95
N VAL A 38 -16.58 -17.38 15.51
CA VAL A 38 -16.86 -16.12 14.78
C VAL A 38 -17.06 -16.34 13.29
N GLU A 39 -16.60 -17.47 12.74
CA GLU A 39 -16.87 -17.83 11.35
C GLU A 39 -18.37 -18.09 11.11
N GLU A 40 -19.08 -18.57 12.14
CA GLU A 40 -20.53 -18.75 12.11
C GLU A 40 -21.26 -17.41 12.01
N GLU A 41 -20.76 -16.38 12.72
CA GLU A 41 -21.32 -15.03 12.70
C GLU A 41 -21.01 -14.30 11.39
N LEU A 42 -19.78 -14.45 10.88
CA LEU A 42 -19.35 -13.83 9.62
C LEU A 42 -19.94 -14.52 8.38
N GLY A 43 -20.29 -15.81 8.49
CA GLY A 43 -20.75 -16.62 7.36
C GLY A 43 -19.63 -17.03 6.38
N PHE A 44 -18.37 -16.80 6.74
CA PHE A 44 -17.20 -17.10 5.93
C PHE A 44 -16.10 -17.77 6.76
N LYS A 45 -15.32 -18.63 6.09
CA LYS A 45 -14.12 -19.23 6.69
C LYS A 45 -12.95 -18.26 6.63
N LEU A 46 -12.22 -18.14 7.74
CA LEU A 46 -11.03 -17.31 7.83
C LEU A 46 -9.80 -18.11 7.35
N PRO A 47 -8.85 -17.48 6.63
CA PRO A 47 -7.66 -18.17 6.16
C PRO A 47 -6.71 -18.47 7.32
N LYS A 48 -5.86 -19.48 7.13
CA LYS A 48 -4.88 -19.92 8.15
C LYS A 48 -4.03 -18.79 8.72
N GLU A 49 -3.61 -17.82 7.89
CA GLU A 49 -2.79 -16.70 8.37
C GLU A 49 -3.55 -15.81 9.39
N ILE A 50 -4.88 -15.74 9.31
CA ILE A 50 -5.70 -15.02 10.30
C ILE A 50 -5.79 -15.82 11.61
N TYR A 51 -5.90 -17.15 11.54
CA TYR A 51 -5.78 -17.99 12.74
C TYR A 51 -4.42 -17.80 13.42
N ASP A 52 -3.33 -17.90 12.65
CA ASP A 52 -1.96 -17.73 13.16
C ASP A 52 -1.77 -16.34 13.81
N LEU A 53 -2.40 -15.29 13.27
CA LEU A 53 -2.38 -13.92 13.80
C LEU A 53 -3.12 -13.81 15.15
N TYR A 54 -4.37 -14.26 15.23
CA TYR A 54 -5.18 -14.11 16.44
C TYR A 54 -4.82 -15.11 17.55
N GLN A 55 -4.27 -16.27 17.21
CA GLN A 55 -3.66 -17.18 18.18
C GLN A 55 -2.38 -16.60 18.79
N TRP A 56 -1.69 -15.71 18.07
CA TRP A 56 -0.53 -15.01 18.61
C TRP A 56 -0.97 -13.90 19.60
N ARG A 57 -1.81 -12.97 19.16
CA ARG A 57 -2.38 -11.89 19.98
C ARG A 57 -3.76 -11.47 19.46
N ASN A 58 -4.64 -11.07 20.37
CA ASN A 58 -5.99 -10.64 20.05
C ASN A 58 -6.10 -9.11 19.90
N GLY A 59 -5.30 -8.51 19.02
CA GLY A 59 -5.30 -7.06 18.88
C GLY A 59 -4.65 -6.31 20.06
N THR A 60 -4.94 -5.02 20.13
CA THR A 60 -4.49 -4.10 21.18
C THR A 60 -5.66 -3.38 21.85
N GLU A 61 -5.47 -2.91 23.09
CA GLU A 61 -6.46 -2.09 23.80
C GLU A 61 -6.79 -0.77 23.07
N GLU A 62 -8.06 -0.32 23.19
CA GLU A 62 -8.67 0.76 22.39
C GLU A 62 -8.11 2.17 22.68
N ASP A 63 -7.56 2.41 23.88
CA ASP A 63 -7.12 3.74 24.35
C ASP A 63 -5.60 3.98 24.24
N THR A 64 -4.92 3.18 23.42
CA THR A 64 -3.47 3.27 23.32
C THR A 64 -3.06 4.48 22.49
N LYS A 65 -2.62 5.55 23.19
CA LYS A 65 -2.04 6.76 22.57
C LYS A 65 -0.81 6.48 21.72
N ALA A 66 -0.19 5.32 21.96
CA ALA A 66 0.95 4.85 21.22
C ALA A 66 0.47 4.22 19.91
N LEU A 67 0.24 5.06 18.92
CA LEU A 67 0.09 4.63 17.55
C LEU A 67 1.39 3.94 17.14
N CYS A 68 1.38 2.64 16.80
CA CYS A 68 1.99 2.18 15.54
C CYS A 68 1.87 0.69 15.25
N PHE A 69 1.55 0.39 13.99
CA PHE A 69 2.59 -0.01 13.02
C PHE A 69 2.34 0.56 11.61
N PRO A 70 3.23 1.37 11.00
CA PRO A 70 2.99 2.84 10.85
C PRO A 70 1.52 3.28 11.03
N SER A 71 1.20 3.82 12.21
CA SER A 71 -0.12 4.38 12.56
C SER A 71 -1.30 3.42 12.42
N ILE A 72 -1.12 2.14 12.75
CA ILE A 72 -2.15 1.10 12.59
C ILE A 72 -2.51 0.51 13.95
N GLN A 73 -3.81 0.48 14.26
CA GLN A 73 -4.38 -0.29 15.36
C GLN A 73 -4.61 -1.74 14.91
N PHE A 74 -4.02 -2.71 15.62
CA PHE A 74 -4.37 -4.12 15.44
C PHE A 74 -5.66 -4.40 16.21
N LEU A 75 -6.74 -4.70 15.48
CA LEU A 75 -8.07 -4.81 16.05
C LEU A 75 -8.20 -6.09 16.89
N PRO A 76 -8.82 -6.02 18.09
CA PRO A 76 -9.36 -7.21 18.74
C PRO A 76 -10.39 -7.90 17.84
N LEU A 77 -10.47 -9.22 17.90
CA LEU A 77 -11.29 -10.03 16.98
C LEU A 77 -12.76 -9.58 16.97
N SER A 78 -13.32 -9.20 18.11
CA SER A 78 -14.68 -8.68 18.22
C SER A 78 -14.90 -7.41 17.38
N ARG A 79 -13.95 -6.47 17.42
CA ARG A 79 -14.02 -5.23 16.61
C ARG A 79 -13.73 -5.51 15.15
N ALA A 80 -12.81 -6.43 14.85
CA ALA A 80 -12.53 -6.86 13.48
C ALA A 80 -13.80 -7.40 12.78
N ILE A 81 -14.66 -8.13 13.50
CA ILE A 81 -15.95 -8.62 12.98
C ILE A 81 -16.89 -7.48 12.65
N GLU A 82 -17.12 -6.56 13.59
CA GLU A 82 -18.01 -5.42 13.42
C GLU A 82 -17.59 -4.56 12.21
N TYR A 83 -16.30 -4.23 12.11
CA TYR A 83 -15.80 -3.46 10.98
C TYR A 83 -15.85 -4.25 9.67
N SER A 84 -15.63 -5.57 9.70
CA SER A 84 -15.74 -6.42 8.51
C SER A 84 -17.17 -6.46 8.00
N GLN A 85 -18.16 -6.58 8.88
CA GLN A 85 -19.59 -6.53 8.51
C GLN A 85 -19.93 -5.21 7.83
N GLY A 86 -19.54 -4.07 8.41
CA GLY A 86 -19.76 -2.76 7.81
C GLY A 86 -19.06 -2.57 6.45
N CYS A 87 -17.80 -3.04 6.34
CA CYS A 87 -17.08 -3.03 5.06
C CYS A 87 -17.76 -3.91 4.01
N ASN A 88 -18.29 -5.06 4.41
CA ASN A 88 -18.95 -6.00 3.52
C ASN A 88 -20.30 -5.49 3.03
N GLU A 89 -21.06 -4.80 3.88
CA GLU A 89 -22.28 -4.10 3.45
C GLU A 89 -21.95 -3.02 2.40
N TYR A 90 -20.87 -2.27 2.61
CA TYR A 90 -20.40 -1.27 1.64
C TYR A 90 -20.00 -1.93 0.31
N ILE A 91 -19.17 -2.97 0.34
CA ILE A 91 -18.74 -3.71 -0.85
C ILE A 91 -19.96 -4.30 -1.58
N GLU A 92 -20.91 -4.89 -0.86
CA GLU A 92 -22.14 -5.45 -1.43
C GLU A 92 -22.97 -4.37 -2.13
N SER A 93 -23.16 -3.20 -1.50
CA SER A 93 -23.88 -2.08 -2.10
C SER A 93 -23.18 -1.51 -3.34
N GLY A 94 -21.85 -1.62 -3.38
CA GLY A 94 -21.02 -1.20 -4.52
C GLY A 94 -21.08 -2.16 -5.72
N LYS A 95 -21.66 -3.36 -5.57
CA LYS A 95 -21.68 -4.36 -6.65
C LYS A 95 -22.41 -3.91 -7.91
N GLU A 96 -23.35 -2.96 -7.79
CA GLU A 96 -24.04 -2.39 -8.96
C GLU A 96 -23.11 -1.63 -9.92
N PHE A 97 -21.95 -1.18 -9.43
CA PHE A 97 -20.93 -0.49 -10.21
C PHE A 97 -19.79 -1.41 -10.70
N VAL A 98 -19.89 -2.71 -10.41
CA VAL A 98 -18.90 -3.72 -10.83
C VAL A 98 -18.93 -3.87 -12.34
N THR A 99 -17.76 -3.85 -12.93
CA THR A 99 -17.59 -4.00 -14.38
C THR A 99 -16.87 -5.31 -14.70
N GLN A 100 -16.79 -5.67 -15.98
CA GLN A 100 -15.95 -6.80 -16.41
C GLN A 100 -14.45 -6.56 -16.13
N GLU A 101 -14.04 -5.32 -15.83
CA GLU A 101 -12.67 -4.94 -15.49
C GLU A 101 -12.40 -5.03 -13.98
N SER A 102 -13.42 -5.27 -13.16
CA SER A 102 -13.27 -5.35 -11.70
C SER A 102 -12.50 -6.60 -11.29
N GLU A 103 -11.59 -6.42 -10.35
CA GLU A 103 -10.75 -7.51 -9.85
C GLU A 103 -11.50 -8.33 -8.80
N TRP A 104 -11.20 -9.63 -8.69
CA TRP A 104 -11.90 -10.54 -7.78
C TRP A 104 -11.88 -10.06 -6.31
N TYR A 105 -10.80 -9.43 -5.88
CA TYR A 105 -10.62 -8.94 -4.52
C TYR A 105 -11.43 -7.67 -4.22
N GLU A 106 -11.88 -6.94 -5.25
CA GLU A 106 -12.68 -5.71 -5.09
C GLU A 106 -14.13 -6.02 -4.70
N ILE A 107 -14.59 -7.23 -5.03
CA ILE A 107 -15.97 -7.69 -4.84
C ILE A 107 -16.08 -8.80 -3.81
N SER A 108 -14.94 -9.23 -3.26
CA SER A 108 -14.88 -10.25 -2.22
C SER A 108 -15.27 -9.66 -0.87
N PRO A 109 -16.01 -10.40 -0.03
CA PRO A 109 -16.09 -10.13 1.39
C PRO A 109 -14.68 -9.94 1.95
N LEU A 110 -14.51 -8.88 2.72
CA LEU A 110 -13.27 -8.45 3.31
C LEU A 110 -13.32 -8.75 4.81
N PHE A 111 -12.27 -9.39 5.31
CA PHE A 111 -12.00 -9.46 6.74
C PHE A 111 -10.92 -8.45 7.10
N VAL A 112 -11.30 -7.41 7.83
CA VAL A 112 -10.38 -6.36 8.28
C VAL A 112 -9.82 -6.70 9.64
N PHE A 113 -8.51 -6.53 9.82
CA PHE A 113 -7.82 -6.81 11.08
C PHE A 113 -7.00 -5.62 11.57
N ILE A 114 -6.96 -4.54 10.78
CA ILE A 114 -6.19 -3.35 11.04
C ILE A 114 -7.05 -2.13 10.69
N GLU A 115 -7.00 -1.11 11.56
CA GLU A 115 -7.63 0.20 11.37
C GLU A 115 -6.60 1.33 11.48
N ASN A 116 -6.77 2.38 10.68
CA ASN A 116 -6.02 3.62 10.78
C ASN A 116 -6.85 4.81 10.27
N ASN A 117 -7.43 5.61 11.18
CA ASN A 117 -8.13 6.85 10.87
C ASN A 117 -9.09 6.69 9.66
N CYS A 118 -10.03 5.73 9.78
CA CYS A 118 -11.00 5.36 8.74
C CYS A 118 -10.47 4.57 7.55
N ASN A 119 -9.18 4.18 7.54
CA ASN A 119 -8.64 3.25 6.56
C ASN A 119 -8.52 1.86 7.16
N PHE A 120 -8.79 0.83 6.36
CA PHE A 120 -8.74 -0.55 6.81
C PHE A 120 -7.70 -1.36 6.03
N CYS A 121 -7.08 -2.31 6.71
CA CYS A 121 -6.26 -3.32 6.07
C CYS A 121 -6.86 -4.71 6.38
N GLY A 122 -7.02 -5.51 5.33
CA GLY A 122 -7.79 -6.74 5.42
C GLY A 122 -7.37 -7.78 4.38
N VAL A 123 -7.97 -8.97 4.48
CA VAL A 123 -7.83 -10.05 3.51
C VAL A 123 -9.19 -10.31 2.82
N PRO A 124 -9.25 -10.33 1.49
CA PRO A 124 -10.45 -10.74 0.77
C PRO A 124 -10.65 -12.25 0.95
N LEU A 125 -11.89 -12.68 1.27
CA LEU A 125 -12.21 -14.04 1.71
C LEU A 125 -12.64 -15.00 0.60
N ILE A 126 -12.79 -14.53 -0.66
CA ILE A 126 -13.18 -15.39 -1.79
C ILE A 126 -12.00 -15.56 -2.74
N ASP A 127 -11.14 -16.53 -2.47
CA ASP A 127 -10.34 -17.26 -3.48
C ASP A 127 -9.75 -18.54 -2.83
N TYR A 128 -10.57 -19.59 -2.70
CA TYR A 128 -10.18 -20.86 -2.05
C TYR A 128 -9.06 -21.63 -2.79
N GLN A 129 -8.62 -21.16 -3.97
CA GLN A 129 -7.55 -21.81 -4.73
C GLN A 129 -6.16 -21.34 -4.28
N ARG A 130 -6.05 -20.23 -3.53
CA ARG A 130 -4.77 -19.68 -3.09
C ARG A 130 -4.43 -20.14 -1.68
N GLU A 131 -3.20 -20.64 -1.53
CA GLU A 131 -2.62 -20.96 -0.22
C GLU A 131 -2.40 -19.69 0.63
N LYS A 132 -2.12 -18.56 -0.03
CA LYS A 132 -1.93 -17.24 0.59
C LYS A 132 -2.78 -16.19 -0.10
N LEU A 133 -3.58 -15.49 0.70
CA LEU A 133 -4.44 -14.40 0.22
C LEU A 133 -3.69 -13.07 0.34
N PRO A 134 -3.81 -12.17 -0.65
CA PRO A 134 -3.18 -10.86 -0.57
C PRO A 134 -3.79 -10.03 0.55
N VAL A 135 -3.00 -9.10 1.07
CA VAL A 135 -3.51 -8.08 1.97
C VAL A 135 -3.87 -6.85 1.15
N VAL A 136 -5.10 -6.37 1.32
CA VAL A 136 -5.64 -5.18 0.66
C VAL A 136 -5.76 -4.03 1.64
N ILE A 137 -5.61 -2.81 1.15
CA ILE A 137 -5.95 -1.58 1.86
C ILE A 137 -7.23 -1.01 1.27
N LEU A 138 -8.18 -0.69 2.13
CA LEU A 138 -9.41 0.01 1.83
C LEU A 138 -9.30 1.44 2.37
N LEU A 139 -9.30 2.42 1.47
CA LEU A 139 -9.31 3.83 1.81
C LEU A 139 -10.74 4.38 1.73
N GLU A 140 -11.03 5.44 2.48
CA GLU A 140 -12.33 6.10 2.42
C GLU A 140 -12.71 6.47 0.97
N ALA A 141 -13.92 6.09 0.56
CA ALA A 141 -14.46 6.29 -0.78
C ALA A 141 -13.59 5.70 -1.92
N SER A 142 -12.88 4.60 -1.67
CA SER A 142 -12.09 3.88 -2.68
C SER A 142 -12.40 2.38 -2.68
N MET A 143 -12.07 1.71 -3.79
CA MET A 143 -12.10 0.24 -3.85
C MET A 143 -10.85 -0.35 -3.16
N PRO A 144 -10.92 -1.58 -2.62
CA PRO A 144 -9.76 -2.26 -2.04
C PRO A 144 -8.60 -2.34 -3.03
N LYS A 145 -7.36 -2.10 -2.57
CA LYS A 145 -6.15 -2.22 -3.41
C LYS A 145 -5.14 -3.17 -2.78
N ILE A 146 -4.63 -4.12 -3.56
CA ILE A 146 -3.58 -5.04 -3.08
C ILE A 146 -2.33 -4.25 -2.68
N PHE A 147 -1.91 -4.44 -1.44
CA PHE A 147 -0.71 -3.83 -0.90
C PHE A 147 0.40 -4.82 -0.62
N TYR A 148 0.06 -5.98 -0.06
CA TYR A 148 1.01 -7.07 0.18
C TYR A 148 0.54 -8.37 -0.48
N THR A 149 1.49 -9.22 -0.87
CA THR A 149 1.21 -10.53 -1.49
C THR A 149 0.60 -11.53 -0.53
N SER A 150 0.86 -11.39 0.78
CA SER A 150 0.25 -12.17 1.86
C SER A 150 0.38 -11.48 3.22
N LEU A 151 -0.30 -11.98 4.25
CA LEU A 151 -0.11 -11.48 5.61
C LEU A 151 1.31 -11.80 6.11
N THR A 152 1.85 -12.97 5.75
CA THR A 152 3.26 -13.30 6.01
C THR A 152 4.20 -12.26 5.40
N ASP A 153 4.00 -11.90 4.12
CA ASP A 153 4.88 -10.95 3.43
C ASP A 153 4.72 -9.53 3.97
N MET A 154 3.51 -9.15 4.41
CA MET A 154 3.28 -7.93 5.16
C MET A 154 4.13 -7.90 6.43
N MET A 155 4.02 -8.91 7.29
CA MET A 155 4.73 -8.90 8.58
C MET A 155 6.24 -9.01 8.40
N LEU A 156 6.73 -9.76 7.41
CA LEU A 156 8.15 -9.82 7.07
C LEU A 156 8.69 -8.46 6.59
N THR A 157 7.91 -7.77 5.75
CA THR A 157 8.25 -6.42 5.26
C THR A 157 8.37 -5.46 6.44
N LEU A 158 7.35 -5.42 7.31
CA LEU A 158 7.32 -4.51 8.43
C LEU A 158 8.47 -4.81 9.41
N ALA A 159 8.68 -6.09 9.77
CA ALA A 159 9.76 -6.50 10.66
C ALA A 159 11.15 -6.04 10.17
N GLU A 160 11.46 -6.26 8.89
CA GLU A 160 12.75 -5.86 8.32
C GLU A 160 12.87 -4.33 8.18
N CYS A 161 11.77 -3.62 7.93
CA CYS A 161 11.79 -2.15 7.97
C CYS A 161 12.18 -1.59 9.36
N TYR A 162 11.70 -2.21 10.45
CA TYR A 162 12.11 -1.82 11.81
C TYR A 162 13.57 -2.13 12.10
N GLU A 163 14.05 -3.31 11.68
CA GLU A 163 15.43 -3.74 11.95
C GLU A 163 16.47 -2.97 11.14
N THR A 164 16.10 -2.51 9.94
CA THR A 164 17.00 -1.77 9.03
C THR A 164 16.95 -0.25 9.22
N GLY A 165 16.09 0.22 10.14
CA GLY A 165 15.86 1.66 10.35
C GLY A 165 15.17 2.33 9.16
N ALA A 166 14.46 1.56 8.33
CA ALA A 166 13.50 2.13 7.37
C ALA A 166 12.30 2.74 8.12
N TYR A 167 11.92 2.14 9.25
CA TYR A 167 11.05 2.76 10.25
C TYR A 167 11.87 3.20 11.46
N TYR A 168 11.63 4.43 11.93
CA TYR A 168 12.38 5.02 13.04
C TYR A 168 11.52 6.02 13.81
N LEU A 169 11.86 6.28 15.08
CA LEU A 169 11.18 7.30 15.88
C LEU A 169 11.76 8.68 15.62
N ASN A 170 10.90 9.67 15.40
CA ASN A 170 11.31 11.07 15.41
C ASN A 170 11.44 11.60 16.86
N ARG A 171 11.78 12.88 16.99
CA ARG A 171 12.01 13.53 18.29
C ARG A 171 10.77 13.57 19.19
N ASP A 172 9.60 13.54 18.59
CA ASP A 172 8.31 13.58 19.27
C ASP A 172 7.78 12.16 19.57
N GLY A 173 8.55 11.11 19.25
CA GLY A 173 8.19 9.72 19.50
C GLY A 173 7.22 9.13 18.46
N TYR A 174 6.99 9.80 17.34
CA TYR A 174 6.21 9.25 16.23
C TYR A 174 7.09 8.43 15.30
N ILE A 175 6.56 7.30 14.80
CA ILE A 175 7.25 6.52 13.78
C ILE A 175 7.20 7.27 12.46
N CYS A 176 8.37 7.42 11.87
CA CYS A 176 8.61 7.97 10.55
C CYS A 176 9.16 6.89 9.63
N GLU A 177 8.95 7.11 8.34
CA GLU A 177 9.40 6.22 7.28
C GLU A 177 10.49 6.90 6.44
N ASP A 178 11.58 6.16 6.22
CA ASP A 178 12.50 6.31 5.11
C ASP A 178 11.95 5.49 3.94
N GLU A 179 11.18 6.16 3.08
CA GLU A 179 10.46 5.52 1.99
C GLU A 179 11.39 4.82 1.00
N CYS A 180 12.64 5.25 0.87
CA CYS A 180 13.58 4.66 -0.08
C CYS A 180 14.10 3.30 0.47
N LYS A 181 14.42 3.23 1.77
CA LYS A 181 14.76 1.96 2.43
C LYS A 181 13.55 1.02 2.48
N ALA A 182 12.39 1.53 2.88
CA ALA A 182 11.16 0.74 2.99
C ALA A 182 10.74 0.15 1.64
N ALA A 183 10.83 0.94 0.56
CA ALA A 183 10.57 0.44 -0.79
C ALA A 183 11.50 -0.72 -1.20
N SER A 184 12.76 -0.73 -0.73
CA SER A 184 13.68 -1.85 -1.01
C SER A 184 13.25 -3.15 -0.33
N VAL A 185 12.78 -3.05 0.92
CA VAL A 185 12.26 -4.19 1.68
C VAL A 185 10.93 -4.64 1.07
N LEU A 186 10.06 -3.71 0.70
CA LEU A 186 8.79 -4.02 0.05
C LEU A 186 9.00 -4.82 -1.24
N ARG A 187 9.98 -4.44 -2.10
CA ARG A 187 10.32 -5.20 -3.31
C ARG A 187 10.78 -6.63 -3.02
N LYS A 188 11.50 -6.84 -1.91
CA LYS A 188 12.04 -8.15 -1.53
C LYS A 188 10.93 -9.18 -1.28
N TYR A 189 9.86 -8.78 -0.60
CA TYR A 189 8.77 -9.69 -0.22
C TYR A 189 7.55 -9.62 -1.15
N ASN A 190 7.41 -8.55 -1.94
CA ASN A 190 6.21 -8.29 -2.75
C ASN A 190 6.54 -8.08 -4.23
N ALA A 191 7.55 -8.80 -4.74
CA ALA A 191 8.08 -8.64 -6.09
C ALA A 191 7.01 -8.76 -7.18
N ASP A 192 6.07 -9.70 -7.04
CA ASP A 192 4.99 -9.94 -8.01
C ASP A 192 4.08 -8.73 -8.21
N ILE A 193 3.82 -7.97 -7.13
CA ILE A 193 3.02 -6.74 -7.23
C ILE A 193 3.82 -5.66 -7.97
N GLY A 194 5.11 -5.54 -7.66
CA GLY A 194 6.01 -4.61 -8.34
C GLY A 194 6.15 -4.92 -9.84
N GLU A 195 6.27 -6.20 -10.20
CA GLU A 195 6.40 -6.64 -11.59
C GLU A 195 5.12 -6.34 -12.39
N ARG A 196 3.94 -6.67 -11.84
CA ARG A 196 2.66 -6.33 -12.47
C ARG A 196 2.51 -4.82 -12.66
N ALA A 197 2.84 -4.03 -11.64
CA ALA A 197 2.79 -2.58 -11.73
C ALA A 197 3.72 -2.03 -12.84
N LEU A 198 4.92 -2.59 -12.97
CA LEU A 198 5.88 -2.22 -14.01
C LEU A 198 5.34 -2.54 -15.41
N LEU A 199 4.80 -3.75 -15.62
CA LEU A 199 4.22 -4.16 -16.89
C LEU A 199 3.01 -3.31 -17.29
N THR A 200 2.10 -3.03 -16.34
CA THR A 200 0.95 -2.15 -16.57
C THR A 200 1.39 -0.73 -16.90
N CYS A 201 2.35 -0.18 -16.16
CA CYS A 201 2.86 1.17 -16.44
C CYS A 201 3.54 1.23 -17.82
N GLN A 202 4.31 0.21 -18.18
CA GLN A 202 4.96 0.12 -19.47
C GLN A 202 3.94 0.05 -20.62
N SER A 203 2.92 -0.79 -20.49
CA SER A 203 1.89 -0.94 -21.53
C SER A 203 1.10 0.35 -21.73
N LEU A 204 0.80 1.09 -20.66
CA LEU A 204 0.08 2.37 -20.73
C LEU A 204 0.93 3.49 -21.32
N LEU A 205 2.20 3.60 -20.93
CA LEU A 205 3.09 4.67 -21.41
C LEU A 205 3.53 4.49 -22.87
N LEU A 206 3.41 3.29 -23.43
CA LEU A 206 3.68 3.00 -24.84
C LEU A 206 2.48 3.25 -25.76
N GLN A 207 1.28 3.52 -25.21
CA GLN A 207 0.10 3.75 -26.03
C GLN A 207 0.12 5.14 -26.69
N PRO A 208 -0.47 5.27 -27.90
CA PRO A 208 -0.71 6.58 -28.49
C PRO A 208 -1.52 7.47 -27.55
N LEU A 209 -1.10 8.73 -27.40
CA LEU A 209 -1.81 9.73 -26.61
C LEU A 209 -3.04 10.22 -27.37
N ASP A 210 -4.09 9.40 -27.41
CA ASP A 210 -5.35 9.75 -28.02
C ASP A 210 -6.21 10.56 -27.05
N SER A 211 -6.67 11.73 -27.49
CA SER A 211 -7.64 12.56 -26.76
C SER A 211 -9.01 11.91 -26.59
N SER A 212 -9.31 10.85 -27.35
CA SER A 212 -10.56 10.09 -27.23
C SER A 212 -10.57 9.13 -26.03
N ASN A 213 -9.40 8.71 -25.52
CA ASN A 213 -9.29 7.82 -24.38
C ASN A 213 -9.35 8.62 -23.06
N SER A 214 -10.58 8.93 -22.63
CA SER A 214 -10.83 9.69 -21.39
C SER A 214 -10.35 8.97 -20.11
N LYS A 215 -10.14 7.65 -20.15
CA LYS A 215 -9.68 6.85 -19.00
C LYS A 215 -8.16 6.80 -18.86
N LEU A 216 -7.40 7.04 -19.93
CA LEU A 216 -5.94 6.83 -19.96
C LEU A 216 -5.21 7.57 -18.84
N ILE A 217 -5.59 8.82 -18.58
CA ILE A 217 -4.94 9.63 -17.53
C ILE A 217 -5.13 8.97 -16.15
N GLY A 218 -6.32 8.46 -15.86
CA GLY A 218 -6.61 7.75 -14.61
C GLY A 218 -5.80 6.44 -14.50
N GLN A 219 -5.75 5.66 -15.57
CA GLN A 219 -4.97 4.42 -15.60
C GLN A 219 -3.47 4.68 -15.40
N VAL A 220 -2.92 5.71 -16.05
CA VAL A 220 -1.53 6.14 -15.85
C VAL A 220 -1.31 6.61 -14.41
N ALA A 221 -2.24 7.36 -13.83
CA ALA A 221 -2.15 7.80 -12.44
C ALA A 221 -1.99 6.60 -11.49
N GLU A 222 -2.85 5.59 -11.63
CA GLU A 222 -2.81 4.40 -10.79
C GLU A 222 -1.52 3.58 -11.00
N ALA A 223 -1.15 3.36 -12.25
CA ALA A 223 0.06 2.61 -12.58
C ALA A 223 1.33 3.32 -12.07
N THR A 224 1.42 4.65 -12.23
CA THR A 224 2.56 5.45 -11.75
C THR A 224 2.61 5.50 -10.23
N MET A 225 1.48 5.61 -9.53
CA MET A 225 1.41 5.48 -8.07
C MET A 225 1.91 4.11 -7.59
N ALA A 226 1.51 3.03 -8.27
CA ALA A 226 1.94 1.68 -7.94
C ALA A 226 3.46 1.51 -8.10
N ILE A 227 4.06 1.87 -9.24
CA ILE A 227 5.52 1.74 -9.43
C ILE A 227 6.32 2.67 -8.50
N THR A 228 5.77 3.83 -8.16
CA THR A 228 6.41 4.79 -7.24
C THR A 228 6.50 4.22 -5.83
N ARG A 229 5.51 3.44 -5.39
CA ARG A 229 5.57 2.74 -4.09
C ARG A 229 6.77 1.82 -4.00
N PHE A 230 7.07 1.10 -5.08
CA PHE A 230 8.19 0.15 -5.11
C PHE A 230 9.53 0.81 -5.37
N LYS A 231 9.59 2.04 -5.91
CA LYS A 231 10.84 2.76 -6.23
C LYS A 231 11.88 1.88 -6.94
N ASP A 232 11.41 1.01 -7.85
CA ASP A 232 12.26 0.07 -8.57
C ASP A 232 13.15 0.84 -9.56
N PRO A 233 14.48 0.61 -9.58
CA PRO A 233 15.37 1.23 -10.56
C PRO A 233 14.95 1.03 -12.03
N ARG A 234 14.22 -0.06 -12.34
CA ARG A 234 13.64 -0.32 -13.67
C ARG A 234 12.53 0.67 -14.01
N SER A 235 11.71 1.06 -13.02
CA SER A 235 10.67 2.07 -13.16
C SER A 235 11.26 3.45 -13.44
N VAL A 236 12.44 3.77 -12.92
CA VAL A 236 13.15 5.02 -13.24
C VAL A 236 13.43 5.09 -14.74
N LYS A 237 14.01 4.04 -15.33
CA LYS A 237 14.29 3.99 -16.77
C LYS A 237 13.02 4.24 -17.58
N LEU A 238 11.93 3.54 -17.24
CA LEU A 238 10.64 3.68 -17.91
C LEU A 238 10.11 5.14 -17.84
N LEU A 239 10.13 5.76 -16.66
CA LEU A 239 9.64 7.13 -16.48
C LEU A 239 10.51 8.17 -17.20
N LEU A 240 11.83 7.96 -17.26
CA LEU A 240 12.75 8.84 -17.99
C LEU A 240 12.48 8.79 -19.49
N GLU A 241 12.30 7.59 -20.05
CA GLU A 241 11.95 7.40 -21.47
C GLU A 241 10.60 8.05 -21.80
N ALA A 242 9.59 7.83 -20.95
CA ALA A 242 8.28 8.46 -21.10
C ALA A 242 8.37 9.98 -21.02
N SER A 243 9.10 10.53 -20.04
CA SER A 243 9.30 11.98 -19.92
C SER A 243 9.96 12.58 -21.15
N GLN A 244 10.93 11.89 -21.76
CA GLN A 244 11.61 12.38 -22.96
C GLN A 244 10.62 12.51 -24.12
N TYR A 245 9.79 11.50 -24.34
CA TYR A 245 8.74 11.53 -25.36
C TYR A 245 7.72 12.64 -25.09
N LEU A 246 7.20 12.70 -23.86
CA LEU A 246 6.13 13.62 -23.46
C LEU A 246 6.55 15.09 -23.53
N SER A 247 7.83 15.40 -23.27
CA SER A 247 8.37 16.77 -23.39
C SER A 247 8.28 17.36 -24.79
N ARG A 248 8.14 16.52 -25.83
CA ARG A 248 8.04 16.94 -27.24
C ARG A 248 6.62 16.89 -27.78
N ALA A 249 5.74 16.14 -27.13
CA ALA A 249 4.33 16.02 -27.51
C ALA A 249 3.52 17.25 -27.05
N LYS A 250 2.26 17.36 -27.46
CA LYS A 250 1.35 18.46 -27.09
C LYS A 250 -0.08 17.94 -26.90
N GLY A 251 -0.90 18.69 -26.18
CA GLY A 251 -2.33 18.41 -25.99
C GLY A 251 -2.70 18.09 -24.55
N LEU A 252 -4.00 18.18 -24.24
CA LEU A 252 -4.50 18.00 -22.87
C LEU A 252 -4.25 16.59 -22.33
N CYS A 253 -4.44 15.56 -23.17
CA CYS A 253 -4.14 14.17 -22.78
C CYS A 253 -2.65 14.00 -22.42
N ARG A 254 -1.76 14.59 -23.23
CA ARG A 254 -0.32 14.63 -22.93
C ARG A 254 -0.05 15.28 -21.58
N ASP A 255 -0.64 16.44 -21.30
CA ASP A 255 -0.36 17.17 -20.07
C ASP A 255 -0.81 16.39 -18.82
N GLY A 256 -1.96 15.70 -18.91
CA GLY A 256 -2.41 14.82 -17.84
C GLY A 256 -1.44 13.66 -17.58
N VAL A 257 -1.06 12.92 -18.63
CA VAL A 257 -0.10 11.81 -18.54
C VAL A 257 1.26 12.31 -18.04
N TYR A 258 1.73 13.44 -18.56
CA TYR A 258 3.05 13.96 -18.21
C TYR A 258 3.13 14.48 -16.78
N SER A 259 2.05 15.10 -16.27
CA SER A 259 1.95 15.45 -14.85
C SER A 259 2.17 14.22 -13.94
N TRP A 260 1.50 13.10 -14.22
CA TRP A 260 1.69 11.88 -13.42
C TRP A 260 3.10 11.29 -13.53
N VAL A 261 3.71 11.34 -14.71
CA VAL A 261 5.11 10.91 -14.90
C VAL A 261 6.09 11.77 -14.10
N LEU A 262 5.91 13.10 -14.10
CA LEU A 262 6.76 14.01 -13.31
C LEU A 262 6.58 13.80 -11.81
N LYS A 263 5.34 13.62 -11.36
CA LYS A 263 5.03 13.29 -9.96
C LYS A 263 5.74 12.02 -9.50
N ALA A 264 5.68 10.97 -10.33
CA ALA A 264 6.36 9.71 -10.06
C ALA A 264 7.89 9.88 -10.00
N LEU A 265 8.47 10.63 -10.96
CA LEU A 265 9.90 10.95 -10.96
C LEU A 265 10.33 11.72 -9.70
N GLY A 266 9.50 12.63 -9.19
CA GLY A 266 9.77 13.33 -7.92
C GLY A 266 9.83 12.40 -6.71
N LYS A 267 9.05 11.33 -6.73
CA LYS A 267 8.92 10.40 -5.60
C LYS A 267 9.79 9.14 -5.67
N ILE A 268 10.46 8.87 -6.80
CA ILE A 268 11.19 7.61 -7.03
C ILE A 268 12.57 7.53 -6.34
N CYS A 269 12.97 8.56 -5.58
CA CYS A 269 14.27 8.67 -4.89
C CYS A 269 15.50 8.54 -5.80
N ASP A 270 15.46 8.98 -7.06
CA ASP A 270 16.59 8.83 -8.00
C ASP A 270 17.01 10.17 -8.62
N PHE A 271 18.28 10.56 -8.47
CA PHE A 271 18.80 11.84 -8.97
C PHE A 271 18.73 11.95 -10.50
N ARG A 272 18.64 10.84 -11.23
CA ARG A 272 18.46 10.83 -12.68
C ARG A 272 17.14 11.50 -13.09
N ALA A 273 16.20 11.69 -12.16
CA ALA A 273 14.99 12.49 -12.35
C ALA A 273 15.26 14.01 -12.44
N LEU A 274 16.39 14.53 -11.94
CA LEU A 274 16.64 15.98 -11.92
C LEU A 274 16.62 16.64 -13.31
N PRO A 275 17.30 16.12 -14.35
CA PRO A 275 17.26 16.73 -15.68
C PRO A 275 15.86 16.84 -16.30
N PRO A 276 15.04 15.76 -16.37
CA PRO A 276 13.69 15.88 -16.94
C PRO A 276 12.77 16.79 -16.13
N LEU A 277 12.85 16.76 -14.79
CA LEU A 277 12.07 17.65 -13.93
C LEU A 277 12.46 19.11 -14.15
N THR A 278 13.76 19.41 -14.28
CA THR A 278 14.25 20.77 -14.54
C THR A 278 13.83 21.26 -15.93
N ASN A 279 13.88 20.39 -16.94
CA ASN A 279 13.42 20.72 -18.28
C ASN A 279 11.92 21.03 -18.31
N ALA A 280 11.11 20.30 -17.54
CA ALA A 280 9.66 20.51 -17.45
C ALA A 280 9.25 21.86 -16.84
N LEU A 281 10.14 22.55 -16.11
CA LEU A 281 9.91 23.93 -15.64
C LEU A 281 9.79 24.94 -16.79
N GLN A 282 10.29 24.60 -17.98
CA GLN A 282 10.21 25.43 -19.18
C GLN A 282 9.08 24.98 -20.14
N ASP A 283 8.25 24.01 -19.74
CA ASP A 283 7.16 23.52 -20.58
C ASP A 283 6.12 24.64 -20.83
N CYS A 284 5.47 24.62 -21.99
CA CYS A 284 4.44 25.60 -22.35
C CYS A 284 3.20 25.52 -21.44
N SER A 285 2.89 24.34 -20.91
CA SER A 285 1.74 24.09 -20.04
C SER A 285 2.01 24.57 -18.62
N LEU A 286 1.11 25.39 -18.07
CA LEU A 286 1.20 25.85 -16.68
C LEU A 286 1.10 24.67 -15.69
N LEU A 287 0.29 23.66 -16.01
CA LEU A 287 0.15 22.44 -15.22
C LEU A 287 1.49 21.74 -15.05
N ILE A 288 2.21 21.54 -16.17
CA ILE A 288 3.49 20.84 -16.19
C ILE A 288 4.57 21.61 -15.41
N ARG A 289 4.62 22.94 -15.55
CA ARG A 289 5.56 23.75 -14.77
C ARG A 289 5.31 23.64 -13.26
N LYS A 290 4.05 23.66 -12.84
CA LYS A 290 3.67 23.49 -11.42
C LYS A 290 4.06 22.11 -10.90
N GLU A 291 3.69 21.05 -11.62
CA GLU A 291 4.00 19.68 -11.22
C GLU A 291 5.51 19.44 -11.16
N ALA A 292 6.28 19.99 -12.09
CA ALA A 292 7.74 19.93 -12.08
C ALA A 292 8.35 20.58 -10.83
N GLN A 293 7.81 21.73 -10.40
CA GLN A 293 8.23 22.39 -9.18
C GLN A 293 7.94 21.55 -7.93
N ASP A 294 6.73 20.97 -7.85
CA ASP A 294 6.32 20.12 -6.73
C ASP A 294 7.18 18.83 -6.69
N ALA A 295 7.39 18.19 -7.83
CA ALA A 295 8.22 16.99 -7.95
C ALA A 295 9.69 17.23 -7.59
N LEU A 296 10.27 18.39 -7.92
CA LEU A 296 11.63 18.76 -7.48
C LEU A 296 11.71 18.95 -5.96
N SER A 297 10.67 19.52 -5.35
CA SER A 297 10.57 19.68 -3.90
C SER A 297 10.54 18.32 -3.21
N ASP A 298 9.72 17.40 -3.71
CA ASP A 298 9.61 16.04 -3.18
C ASP A 298 10.92 15.25 -3.34
N LEU A 299 11.55 15.30 -4.52
CA LEU A 299 12.83 14.64 -4.76
C LEU A 299 13.91 15.14 -3.79
N ARG A 300 13.93 16.45 -3.52
CA ARG A 300 14.86 17.03 -2.54
C ARG A 300 14.61 16.50 -1.12
N LYS A 301 13.35 16.40 -0.69
CA LYS A 301 12.99 15.88 0.64
C LYS A 301 13.36 14.40 0.79
N SER A 302 13.15 13.60 -0.25
CA SER A 302 13.47 12.17 -0.25
C SER A 302 14.97 11.89 -0.12
N ILE A 303 15.83 12.84 -0.51
CA ILE A 303 17.28 12.69 -0.49
C ILE A 303 17.91 13.35 0.75
N SER A 304 17.21 14.28 1.41
CA SER A 304 17.74 15.04 2.56
C SER A 304 17.52 14.36 3.94
N LYS A 305 17.00 13.13 3.97
CA LYS A 305 16.76 12.34 5.20
C LYS A 305 17.89 11.32 5.40
#